data_AF-A0A4S0WD68-F1
#
_entry.id   AF-A0A4S0WD68-F1
#
_cell.length_a   1.000
_cell.length_b   1.000
_cell.length_c   1.000
_cell.angle_alpha   90.00
_cell.angle_beta   90.00
_cell.angle_gamma   90.00
#
_symmetry.space_group_name_H-M   'P 1'
#
loop_
_entity.id
_entity.type
_entity.pdbx_description
1 polymer ?
#
loop_
_entity_poly.entity_id
_entity_poly.type
_entity_poly.pdbx_seq_one_letter_code
_entity_poly.pdbx_strand_id
1 'polypeptide(L)'
;MNATTKTIDADIEGIQSIGQASNAVVEQTRSAMVAHEPAAVTPMAMIDRALASNATPETLERLLALQERWEASQARKAFDEAMAAAKAEIPVIAKNRTVDFTSAKGRTHYRHEDLAEIARTVNPILSKHGLSYRFRTSSVANEPVSVTCIVSHRLGYFEENTLTGPRDDSGNKNSLQQVGSTLTYLQRMTLKAALGLAAAEDDDGRRGGTDDAGNISEEQAATIRALIEETGTDIQHFCELMKVESVPELAASQYDRVIKSLEAKKRRVA
;
A
#
# COMPACT_ATOMS: atom_id res chain seq x y z
N MET A 1 -35.72 22.87 -91.85
CA MET A 1 -34.89 21.78 -92.41
C MET A 1 -34.00 21.27 -91.29
N ASN A 2 -34.21 20.01 -90.90
CA ASN A 2 -33.50 19.35 -89.80
C ASN A 2 -32.06 19.03 -90.18
N ALA A 3 -31.13 19.23 -89.25
CA ALA A 3 -29.90 18.44 -89.20
C ALA A 3 -29.50 18.23 -87.73
N THR A 4 -29.28 16.95 -87.44
CA THR A 4 -29.19 16.30 -86.15
C THR A 4 -27.80 16.42 -85.50
N THR A 5 -27.82 16.42 -84.18
CA THR A 5 -26.75 16.25 -83.19
C THR A 5 -25.60 15.30 -83.58
N LYS A 6 -24.36 15.70 -83.28
CA LYS A 6 -23.27 14.77 -82.98
C LYS A 6 -22.38 15.36 -81.88
N THR A 7 -22.51 14.77 -80.69
CA THR A 7 -21.66 14.94 -79.52
C THR A 7 -20.23 14.48 -79.85
N ILE A 8 -19.23 15.28 -79.48
CA ILE A 8 -17.83 14.85 -79.46
C ILE A 8 -17.42 14.82 -77.98
N ASP A 9 -17.68 13.68 -77.35
CA ASP A 9 -16.96 13.22 -76.16
C ASP A 9 -15.65 12.61 -76.67
N ALA A 10 -14.54 13.33 -76.53
CA ALA A 10 -13.19 12.77 -76.52
C ALA A 10 -12.24 13.82 -75.94
N ASP A 11 -11.30 13.34 -75.12
CA ASP A 11 -10.13 14.06 -74.59
C ASP A 11 -10.26 14.72 -73.19
N ILE A 12 -10.96 14.07 -72.26
CA ILE A 12 -10.76 14.29 -70.80
C ILE A 12 -10.04 13.09 -70.12
N GLU A 13 -9.54 12.10 -70.87
CA GLU A 13 -8.75 11.00 -70.28
C GLU A 13 -7.24 11.26 -70.23
N GLY A 14 -6.72 12.26 -70.95
CA GLY A 14 -5.28 12.59 -70.97
C GLY A 14 -4.78 13.47 -69.81
N ILE A 15 -5.67 14.21 -69.14
CA ILE A 15 -5.27 15.20 -68.11
C ILE A 15 -5.32 14.61 -66.70
N GLN A 16 -6.10 13.53 -66.48
CA GLN A 16 -6.13 12.84 -65.18
C GLN A 16 -4.89 11.96 -64.93
N SER A 17 -4.14 11.58 -65.97
CA SER A 17 -2.92 10.76 -65.84
C SER A 17 -1.70 11.54 -65.31
N ILE A 18 -1.61 12.85 -65.59
CA ILE A 18 -0.46 13.68 -65.16
C ILE A 18 -0.56 14.03 -63.67
N GLY A 19 -1.78 14.20 -63.14
CA GLY A 19 -2.03 14.46 -61.72
C GLY A 19 -1.75 13.24 -60.82
N GLN A 20 -2.03 12.03 -61.31
CA GLN A 20 -1.74 10.80 -60.56
C GLN A 20 -0.26 10.43 -60.58
N ALA A 21 0.45 10.67 -61.68
CA ALA A 21 1.91 10.50 -61.74
C ALA A 21 2.66 11.51 -60.86
N SER A 22 2.16 12.75 -60.75
CA SER A 22 2.78 13.79 -59.92
C SER A 22 2.61 13.51 -58.42
N ASN A 23 1.45 12.98 -57.99
CA ASN A 23 1.26 12.58 -56.60
C ASN A 23 2.03 11.30 -56.23
N ALA A 24 2.16 10.33 -57.14
CA ALA A 24 2.92 9.10 -56.89
C ALA A 24 4.44 9.37 -56.69
N VAL A 25 5.02 10.33 -57.41
CA VAL A 25 6.44 10.69 -57.26
C VAL A 25 6.69 11.47 -55.96
N VAL A 26 5.74 12.30 -55.53
CA VAL A 26 5.84 13.05 -54.26
C VAL A 26 5.69 12.14 -53.05
N GLU A 27 4.88 11.08 -53.14
CA GLU A 27 4.70 10.10 -52.06
C GLU A 27 5.89 9.14 -51.93
N GLN A 28 6.52 8.76 -53.04
CA GLN A 28 7.67 7.85 -53.04
C GLN A 28 9.00 8.52 -52.62
N THR A 29 9.08 9.86 -52.64
CA THR A 29 10.29 10.60 -52.22
C THR A 29 10.29 10.96 -50.72
N ARG A 30 9.18 10.74 -50.00
CA ARG A 30 9.09 11.01 -48.56
C ARG A 30 9.50 9.83 -47.65
N SER A 31 9.82 8.68 -48.23
CA SER A 31 10.08 7.42 -47.49
C SER A 31 11.56 7.11 -47.24
N ALA A 32 12.46 8.10 -47.21
CA ALA A 32 13.87 7.85 -46.90
C ALA A 32 14.54 9.00 -46.12
N MET A 33 13.98 9.32 -44.94
CA MET A 33 14.77 9.87 -43.84
C MET A 33 14.36 9.12 -42.57
N VAL A 34 14.85 7.89 -42.43
CA VAL A 34 14.99 7.30 -41.10
C VAL A 34 16.00 8.18 -40.38
N ALA A 35 15.52 9.01 -39.45
CA ALA A 35 16.38 9.69 -38.52
C ALA A 35 17.19 8.61 -37.78
N HIS A 36 18.47 8.48 -38.12
CA HIS A 36 19.40 7.69 -37.33
C HIS A 36 19.61 8.47 -36.03
N GLU A 37 18.76 8.23 -35.04
CA GLU A 37 19.12 8.59 -33.67
C GLU A 37 20.48 7.94 -33.41
N PRO A 38 21.49 8.71 -32.96
CA PRO A 38 22.78 8.11 -32.64
C PRO A 38 22.52 7.05 -31.58
N ALA A 39 22.74 5.79 -31.93
CA ALA A 39 22.58 4.69 -30.99
C ALA A 39 23.39 5.04 -29.74
N ALA A 40 22.71 5.17 -28.60
CA ALA A 40 23.38 5.42 -27.33
C ALA A 40 24.51 4.40 -27.18
N VAL A 41 25.73 4.87 -26.90
CA VAL A 41 26.88 3.97 -26.77
C VAL A 41 26.64 3.06 -25.57
N THR A 42 26.22 1.82 -25.82
CA THR A 42 26.02 0.79 -24.80
C THR A 42 27.32 0.02 -24.56
N PRO A 43 27.56 -0.53 -23.36
CA PRO A 43 28.76 -1.33 -23.14
C PRO A 43 28.78 -2.58 -24.03
N MET A 44 27.64 -3.18 -24.36
CA MET A 44 27.57 -4.26 -25.34
C MET A 44 28.07 -3.83 -26.74
N ALA A 45 27.68 -2.65 -27.22
CA ALA A 45 28.21 -2.13 -28.50
C ALA A 45 29.72 -1.85 -28.43
N MET A 46 30.24 -1.47 -27.25
CA MET A 46 31.69 -1.33 -27.02
C MET A 46 32.40 -2.69 -27.04
N ILE A 47 31.79 -3.75 -26.50
CA ILE A 47 32.31 -5.12 -26.55
C ILE A 47 32.37 -5.62 -27.99
N ASP A 48 31.29 -5.48 -28.77
CA ASP A 48 31.25 -5.91 -30.17
C ASP A 48 32.34 -5.22 -31.00
N ARG A 49 32.52 -3.92 -30.81
CA ARG A 49 33.59 -3.15 -31.46
C ARG A 49 34.98 -3.60 -31.00
N ALA A 50 35.15 -3.88 -29.70
CA ALA A 50 36.42 -4.34 -29.14
C ALA A 50 36.82 -5.69 -29.76
N LEU A 51 35.88 -6.64 -29.88
CA LEU A 51 36.08 -7.93 -30.56
C LEU A 51 36.44 -7.74 -32.04
N ALA A 52 35.72 -6.90 -32.76
CA ALA A 52 36.02 -6.59 -34.17
C ALA A 52 37.41 -5.95 -34.36
N SER A 53 37.91 -5.25 -33.34
CA SER A 53 39.24 -4.63 -33.34
C SER A 53 40.36 -5.51 -32.76
N ASN A 54 40.10 -6.79 -32.43
CA ASN A 54 41.04 -7.68 -31.75
C ASN A 54 41.60 -7.09 -30.44
N ALA A 55 40.73 -6.51 -29.61
CA ALA A 55 41.13 -5.97 -28.31
C ALA A 55 41.72 -7.05 -27.38
N THR A 56 42.59 -6.64 -26.46
CA THR A 56 43.26 -7.58 -25.55
C THR A 56 42.27 -8.22 -24.56
N PRO A 57 42.58 -9.42 -24.03
CA PRO A 57 41.75 -10.06 -23.00
C PRO A 57 41.45 -9.16 -21.80
N GLU A 58 42.43 -8.36 -21.37
CA GLU A 58 42.27 -7.43 -20.25
C GLU A 58 41.28 -6.30 -20.57
N THR A 59 41.23 -5.86 -21.84
CA THR A 59 40.25 -4.86 -22.29
C THR A 59 38.85 -5.46 -22.32
N LEU A 60 38.71 -6.69 -22.81
CA LEU A 60 37.43 -7.41 -22.84
C LEU A 60 36.90 -7.64 -21.42
N GLU A 61 37.74 -8.07 -20.48
CA GLU A 61 37.37 -8.23 -19.07
C GLU A 61 36.84 -6.92 -18.46
N ARG A 62 37.53 -5.80 -18.71
CA ARG A 62 37.08 -4.47 -18.24
C ARG A 62 35.73 -4.06 -18.85
N LEU A 63 35.48 -4.39 -20.12
CA LEU A 63 34.23 -4.10 -20.79
C LEU A 63 33.08 -5.00 -20.30
N LEU A 64 33.34 -6.27 -20.02
CA LEU A 64 32.38 -7.18 -19.40
C LEU A 64 32.00 -6.69 -18.00
N ALA A 65 32.97 -6.29 -17.18
CA ALA A 65 32.70 -5.68 -15.87
C ALA A 65 31.93 -4.36 -15.98
N LEU A 66 32.14 -3.59 -17.06
CA LEU A 66 31.34 -2.39 -17.34
C LEU A 66 29.90 -2.76 -17.71
N GLN A 67 29.70 -3.79 -18.53
CA GLN A 67 28.39 -4.31 -18.91
C GLN A 67 27.61 -4.80 -17.68
N GLU A 68 28.21 -5.59 -16.80
CA GLU A 68 27.57 -6.06 -15.55
C GLU A 68 27.10 -4.90 -14.67
N ARG A 69 27.95 -3.87 -14.48
CA ARG A 69 27.57 -2.67 -13.71
C ARG A 69 26.45 -1.88 -14.39
N TRP A 70 26.48 -1.81 -15.72
CA TRP A 70 25.44 -1.15 -16.49
C TRP A 70 24.11 -1.89 -16.35
N GLU A 71 24.09 -3.21 -16.52
CA GLU A 71 22.90 -4.06 -16.35
C GLU A 71 22.34 -3.95 -14.93
N ALA A 72 23.19 -4.01 -13.90
CA ALA A 72 22.77 -3.82 -12.51
C ALA A 72 22.12 -2.44 -12.29
N SER A 73 22.68 -1.40 -12.91
CA SER A 73 22.11 -0.04 -12.85
C SER A 73 20.77 0.06 -13.58
N GLN A 74 20.62 -0.60 -14.74
CA GLN A 74 19.34 -0.67 -15.45
C GLN A 74 18.30 -1.45 -14.66
N ALA A 75 18.66 -2.59 -14.06
CA ALA A 75 17.77 -3.39 -13.23
C ALA A 75 17.27 -2.61 -12.01
N ARG A 76 18.14 -1.81 -11.37
CA ARG A 76 17.76 -0.92 -10.26
C ARG A 76 16.80 0.18 -10.71
N LYS A 77 17.10 0.88 -11.81
CA LYS A 77 16.20 1.91 -12.36
C LYS A 77 14.82 1.35 -12.71
N ALA A 78 14.79 0.17 -13.35
CA ALA A 78 13.55 -0.50 -13.71
C ALA A 78 12.76 -0.96 -12.48
N PHE A 79 13.44 -1.41 -11.41
CA PHE A 79 12.79 -1.70 -10.14
C PHE A 79 12.16 -0.44 -9.53
N ASP A 80 12.89 0.67 -9.47
CA ASP A 80 12.41 1.94 -8.91
C ASP A 80 11.17 2.44 -9.69
N GLU A 81 11.21 2.36 -11.02
CA GLU A 81 10.07 2.71 -11.90
C GLU A 81 8.87 1.78 -11.66
N ALA A 82 9.09 0.47 -11.64
CA ALA A 82 8.03 -0.53 -11.41
C ALA A 82 7.40 -0.37 -10.03
N MET A 83 8.20 -0.10 -8.99
CA MET A 83 7.72 0.15 -7.63
C MET A 83 6.87 1.42 -7.56
N ALA A 84 7.32 2.50 -8.19
CA ALA A 84 6.56 3.75 -8.25
C ALA A 84 5.22 3.56 -8.97
N ALA A 85 5.23 2.87 -10.12
CA ALA A 85 4.02 2.60 -10.91
C ALA A 85 3.05 1.67 -10.17
N ALA A 86 3.55 0.61 -9.53
CA ALA A 86 2.73 -0.29 -8.72
C ALA A 86 2.11 0.46 -7.54
N LYS A 87 2.88 1.26 -6.81
CA LYS A 87 2.39 2.04 -5.66
C LYS A 87 1.31 3.04 -6.05
N ALA A 88 1.35 3.61 -7.25
CA ALA A 88 0.31 4.49 -7.76
C ALA A 88 -1.02 3.78 -8.05
N GLU A 89 -0.97 2.47 -8.36
CA GLU A 89 -2.15 1.65 -8.66
C GLU A 89 -2.71 0.92 -7.44
N ILE A 90 -1.90 0.66 -6.40
CA ILE A 90 -2.35 -0.05 -5.20
C ILE A 90 -3.43 0.76 -4.48
N PRO A 91 -4.67 0.23 -4.35
CA PRO A 91 -5.73 0.92 -3.65
C PRO A 91 -5.53 0.81 -2.14
N VAL A 92 -6.37 1.54 -1.40
CA VAL A 92 -6.50 1.37 0.05
C VAL A 92 -6.89 -0.08 0.36
N ILE A 93 -6.14 -0.73 1.24
CA ILE A 93 -6.40 -2.11 1.66
C ILE A 93 -7.41 -2.10 2.79
N ALA A 94 -8.53 -2.82 2.62
CA ALA A 94 -9.60 -2.87 3.60
C ALA A 94 -9.20 -3.71 4.83
N LYS A 95 -9.50 -3.20 6.03
CA LYS A 95 -9.42 -3.99 7.26
C LYS A 95 -10.54 -5.05 7.25
N ASN A 96 -10.20 -6.34 7.27
CA ASN A 96 -11.14 -7.46 7.13
C ASN A 96 -11.22 -8.36 8.38
N ARG A 97 -10.38 -8.13 9.39
CA ARG A 97 -10.40 -8.81 10.69
C ARG A 97 -10.75 -7.83 11.80
N THR A 98 -11.44 -8.35 12.80
CA THR A 98 -11.73 -7.66 14.06
C THR A 98 -11.18 -8.50 15.19
N VAL A 99 -10.44 -7.86 16.08
CA VAL A 99 -9.99 -8.41 17.35
C VAL A 99 -10.82 -7.74 18.43
N ASP A 100 -11.53 -8.53 19.23
CA ASP A 100 -12.28 -8.05 20.39
C ASP A 100 -12.18 -9.08 21.51
N PHE A 101 -11.46 -8.74 22.58
CA PHE A 101 -11.40 -9.58 23.77
C PHE A 101 -11.13 -8.76 25.02
N THR A 102 -11.60 -9.26 26.16
CA THR A 102 -11.34 -8.67 27.48
C THR A 102 -10.34 -9.53 28.24
N SER A 103 -9.33 -8.89 28.81
CA SER A 103 -8.32 -9.53 29.67
C SER A 103 -8.18 -8.78 30.99
N ALA A 104 -7.36 -9.29 31.91
CA ALA A 104 -7.01 -8.56 33.14
C ALA A 104 -6.35 -7.19 32.87
N LYS A 105 -5.85 -6.94 31.66
CA LYS A 105 -5.26 -5.66 31.23
C LYS A 105 -6.28 -4.71 30.57
N GLY A 106 -7.56 -5.09 30.50
CA GLY A 106 -8.63 -4.32 29.84
C GLY A 106 -9.16 -4.98 28.56
N ARG A 107 -10.09 -4.28 27.89
CA ARG A 107 -10.66 -4.67 26.59
C ARG A 107 -9.73 -4.24 25.45
N THR A 108 -9.42 -5.16 24.56
CA THR A 108 -8.68 -4.92 23.31
C THR A 108 -9.67 -5.02 22.16
N HIS A 109 -9.91 -3.91 21.47
CA HIS A 109 -10.75 -3.87 20.28
C HIS A 109 -10.05 -3.11 19.15
N TYR A 110 -9.76 -3.78 18.04
CA TYR A 110 -9.19 -3.15 16.84
C TYR A 110 -9.49 -3.96 15.58
N ARG A 111 -9.41 -3.30 14.43
CA ARG A 111 -9.55 -3.95 13.12
C ARG A 111 -8.24 -3.92 12.36
N HIS A 112 -8.01 -4.94 11.55
CA HIS A 112 -6.82 -5.01 10.71
C HIS A 112 -7.09 -5.84 9.45
N GLU A 113 -6.28 -5.63 8.43
CA GLU A 113 -6.20 -6.47 7.23
C GLU A 113 -5.35 -7.71 7.50
N ASP A 114 -5.80 -8.90 7.10
CA ASP A 114 -4.95 -10.08 7.12
C ASP A 114 -4.01 -10.16 5.91
N LEU A 115 -3.02 -11.06 5.97
CA LEU A 115 -2.05 -11.21 4.89
C LEU A 115 -2.71 -11.62 3.56
N ALA A 116 -3.80 -12.39 3.62
CA ALA A 116 -4.53 -12.84 2.44
C ALA A 116 -5.20 -11.65 1.73
N GLU A 117 -5.77 -10.70 2.47
CA GLU A 117 -6.33 -9.46 1.93
C GLU A 117 -5.28 -8.62 1.21
N ILE A 118 -4.12 -8.42 1.88
CA ILE A 118 -3.02 -7.67 1.29
C ILE A 118 -2.59 -8.35 0.00
N ALA A 119 -2.31 -9.65 0.05
CA ALA A 119 -1.86 -10.42 -1.11
C ALA A 119 -2.87 -10.35 -2.27
N ARG A 120 -4.17 -10.52 -2.00
CA ARG A 120 -5.22 -10.42 -3.00
C ARG A 120 -5.24 -9.04 -3.67
N THR A 121 -4.99 -7.99 -2.90
CA THR A 121 -5.00 -6.61 -3.40
C THR A 121 -3.74 -6.30 -4.22
N VAL A 122 -2.56 -6.69 -3.73
CA VAL A 122 -1.30 -6.27 -4.34
C VAL A 122 -0.80 -7.21 -5.44
N ASN A 123 -1.07 -8.53 -5.37
CA ASN A 123 -0.49 -9.52 -6.29
C ASN A 123 -0.75 -9.23 -7.78
N PRO A 124 -1.98 -8.88 -8.20
CA PRO A 124 -2.24 -8.57 -9.61
C PRO A 124 -1.45 -7.36 -10.09
N ILE A 125 -1.30 -6.34 -9.24
CA ILE A 125 -0.62 -5.07 -9.55
C ILE A 125 0.88 -5.29 -9.61
N LEU A 126 1.45 -5.99 -8.62
CA LEU A 126 2.87 -6.34 -8.63
C LEU A 126 3.22 -7.16 -9.87
N SER A 127 2.41 -8.18 -10.19
CA SER A 127 2.62 -9.04 -11.36
C SER A 127 2.58 -8.24 -12.67
N LYS A 128 1.63 -7.31 -12.81
CA LYS A 128 1.53 -6.40 -13.97
C LYS A 128 2.83 -5.61 -14.19
N HIS A 129 3.43 -5.10 -13.11
CA HIS A 129 4.67 -4.33 -13.16
C HIS A 129 5.94 -5.19 -13.15
N GLY A 130 5.81 -6.53 -13.12
CA GLY A 130 6.95 -7.46 -13.10
C GLY A 130 7.67 -7.53 -11.75
N LEU A 131 6.95 -7.21 -10.68
CA LEU A 131 7.38 -7.33 -9.30
C LEU A 131 6.80 -8.61 -8.69
N SER A 132 7.54 -9.18 -7.76
CA SER A 132 7.11 -10.31 -6.93
C SER A 132 7.67 -10.15 -5.53
N TYR A 133 7.11 -10.85 -4.55
CA TYR A 133 7.69 -10.91 -3.21
C TYR A 133 7.77 -12.34 -2.70
N ARG A 134 8.70 -12.57 -1.77
CA ARG A 134 8.80 -13.79 -0.98
C ARG A 134 9.21 -13.46 0.45
N PHE A 135 9.03 -14.42 1.34
CA PHE A 135 9.48 -14.32 2.72
C PHE A 135 10.61 -15.29 2.99
N ARG A 136 11.63 -14.82 3.70
CA ARG A 136 12.63 -15.65 4.35
C ARG A 136 12.43 -15.53 5.85
N THR A 137 12.36 -16.66 6.56
CA THR A 137 11.99 -16.68 7.98
C THR A 137 13.06 -17.37 8.82
N SER A 138 13.31 -16.87 10.02
CA SER A 138 14.14 -17.53 11.04
C SER A 138 13.36 -17.63 12.35
N SER A 139 13.41 -18.81 12.99
CA SER A 139 12.72 -19.08 14.25
C SER A 139 13.47 -20.15 15.06
N VAL A 140 14.77 -19.92 15.29
CA VAL A 140 15.62 -20.81 16.07
C VAL A 140 15.08 -20.95 17.50
N ALA A 141 15.30 -22.12 18.11
CA ALA A 141 14.86 -22.36 19.49
C ALA A 141 15.47 -21.32 20.43
N ASN A 142 14.64 -20.69 21.26
CA ASN A 142 15.03 -19.64 22.21
C ASN A 142 15.53 -18.32 21.59
N GLU A 143 15.36 -18.12 20.28
CA GLU A 143 15.65 -16.86 19.61
C GLU A 143 14.35 -16.13 19.18
N PRO A 144 14.41 -14.80 19.02
CA PRO A 144 13.33 -14.04 18.40
C PRO A 144 12.99 -14.54 16.99
N VAL A 145 11.71 -14.47 16.63
CA VAL A 145 11.25 -14.78 15.28
C VAL A 145 11.61 -13.62 14.37
N SER A 146 12.23 -13.90 13.23
CA SER A 146 12.58 -12.89 12.21
C SER A 146 11.96 -13.23 10.87
N VAL A 147 11.48 -12.22 10.16
CA VAL A 147 10.96 -12.34 8.79
C VAL A 147 11.62 -11.26 7.94
N THR A 148 12.21 -11.67 6.82
CA THR A 148 12.65 -10.78 5.75
C THR A 148 11.64 -10.86 4.61
N CYS A 149 11.02 -9.74 4.23
CA CYS A 149 10.32 -9.64 2.95
C CYS A 149 11.33 -9.23 1.88
N ILE A 150 11.30 -9.93 0.75
CA ILE A 150 12.20 -9.69 -0.38
C ILE A 150 11.31 -9.38 -1.58
N VAL A 151 11.37 -8.14 -2.08
CA VAL A 151 10.65 -7.71 -3.29
C VAL A 151 11.63 -7.74 -4.45
N SER A 152 11.30 -8.46 -5.52
CA SER A 152 12.18 -8.67 -6.67
C SER A 152 11.51 -8.25 -7.97
N HIS A 153 12.27 -7.59 -8.84
CA HIS A 153 11.85 -7.24 -10.20
C HIS A 153 12.35 -8.30 -11.20
N ARG A 154 11.60 -8.51 -12.28
CA ARG A 154 11.92 -9.47 -13.35
C ARG A 154 13.29 -9.27 -14.01
N LEU A 155 13.87 -8.08 -13.92
CA LEU A 155 15.21 -7.77 -14.44
C LEU A 155 16.35 -8.06 -13.43
N GLY A 156 16.05 -8.70 -12.30
CA GLY A 156 17.08 -9.28 -11.42
C GLY A 156 17.46 -8.44 -10.19
N TYR A 157 17.02 -7.18 -10.09
CA TYR A 157 17.21 -6.40 -8.86
C TYR A 157 16.15 -6.73 -7.80
N PHE A 158 16.53 -6.62 -6.53
CA PHE A 158 15.64 -6.82 -5.39
C PHE A 158 16.02 -5.92 -4.22
N GLU A 159 15.04 -5.64 -3.36
CA GLU A 159 15.26 -5.03 -2.05
C GLU A 159 14.66 -5.91 -0.96
N GLU A 160 15.21 -5.80 0.24
CA GLU A 160 14.77 -6.58 1.38
C GLU A 160 14.64 -5.73 2.64
N ASN A 161 13.65 -6.06 3.47
CA ASN A 161 13.49 -5.50 4.80
C ASN A 161 13.19 -6.62 5.81
N THR A 162 13.79 -6.51 6.99
CA THR A 162 13.65 -7.53 8.04
C THR A 162 13.00 -6.92 9.27
N LEU A 163 12.02 -7.63 9.83
CA LEU A 163 11.49 -7.36 11.16
C LEU A 163 11.69 -8.58 12.04
N THR A 164 11.95 -8.31 13.32
CA THR A 164 12.21 -9.32 14.35
C THR A 164 11.31 -9.04 15.55
N GLY A 165 10.77 -10.09 16.16
CA GLY A 165 9.88 -9.97 17.31
C GLY A 165 9.92 -11.19 18.23
N PRO A 166 9.49 -11.04 19.50
CA PRO A 166 9.34 -12.16 20.42
C PRO A 166 8.22 -13.08 19.95
N ARG A 167 8.19 -14.31 20.49
CA ARG A 167 7.06 -15.21 20.31
C ARG A 167 5.81 -14.60 20.96
N ASP A 168 4.68 -14.69 20.27
CA ASP A 168 3.39 -14.18 20.75
C ASP A 168 2.85 -15.04 21.90
N ASP A 169 3.09 -14.59 23.13
CA ASP A 169 2.66 -15.23 24.38
C ASP A 169 1.20 -14.91 24.77
N SER A 170 0.44 -14.25 23.91
CA SER A 170 -0.95 -13.89 24.21
C SER A 170 -1.91 -15.09 24.15
N GLY A 171 -2.84 -15.12 25.10
CA GLY A 171 -3.86 -16.16 25.21
C GLY A 171 -3.29 -17.51 25.67
N ASN A 172 -3.98 -18.60 25.33
CA ASN A 172 -3.60 -19.97 25.72
C ASN A 172 -2.87 -20.72 24.59
N LYS A 173 -1.93 -20.04 23.91
CA LYS A 173 -1.20 -20.61 22.75
C LYS A 173 -0.08 -21.55 23.20
N ASN A 174 0.03 -22.70 22.55
CA ASN A 174 1.22 -23.55 22.68
C ASN A 174 2.43 -22.95 21.94
N SER A 175 3.65 -23.40 22.26
CA SER A 175 4.89 -22.84 21.71
C SER A 175 4.92 -22.74 20.17
N LEU A 176 4.29 -23.68 19.46
CA LEU A 176 4.25 -23.69 18.00
C LEU A 176 3.27 -22.64 17.46
N GLN A 177 2.11 -22.48 18.12
CA GLN A 177 1.13 -21.44 17.82
C GLN A 177 1.68 -20.04 18.08
N GLN A 178 2.49 -19.85 19.14
CA GLN A 178 3.13 -18.57 19.45
C GLN A 178 4.09 -18.15 18.31
N VAL A 179 4.90 -19.08 17.80
CA VAL A 179 5.78 -18.83 16.64
C VAL A 179 4.97 -18.54 15.38
N GLY A 180 3.94 -19.35 15.08
CA GLY A 180 3.09 -19.16 13.90
C GLY A 180 2.35 -17.82 13.89
N SER A 181 1.85 -17.38 15.04
CA SER A 181 1.20 -16.07 15.19
C SER A 181 2.19 -14.93 14.90
N THR A 182 3.41 -15.04 15.45
CA THR A 182 4.48 -14.05 15.22
C THR A 182 4.90 -14.00 13.76
N LEU A 183 5.09 -15.15 13.11
CA LEU A 183 5.42 -15.24 11.69
C LEU A 183 4.37 -14.54 10.82
N THR A 184 3.09 -14.84 11.04
CA THR A 184 1.98 -14.24 10.28
C THR A 184 1.94 -12.72 10.45
N TYR A 185 2.15 -12.25 11.69
CA TYR A 185 2.21 -10.82 11.98
C TYR A 185 3.39 -10.13 11.27
N LEU A 186 4.59 -10.69 11.39
CA LEU A 186 5.80 -10.12 10.81
C LEU A 186 5.78 -10.17 9.28
N GLN A 187 5.25 -11.22 8.65
CA GLN A 187 5.04 -11.29 7.19
C GLN A 187 4.16 -10.14 6.71
N ARG A 188 3.06 -9.86 7.42
CA ARG A 188 2.17 -8.75 7.10
C ARG A 188 2.89 -7.41 7.22
N MET A 189 3.56 -7.16 8.35
CA MET A 189 4.22 -5.88 8.60
C MET A 189 5.40 -5.62 7.66
N THR A 190 6.23 -6.63 7.40
CA THR A 190 7.35 -6.52 6.46
C THR A 190 6.87 -6.24 5.05
N LEU A 191 5.83 -6.92 4.57
CA LEU A 191 5.25 -6.66 3.24
C LEU A 191 4.70 -5.24 3.12
N LYS A 192 3.95 -4.75 4.12
CA LYS A 192 3.46 -3.37 4.15
C LYS A 192 4.60 -2.36 4.07
N ALA A 193 5.63 -2.56 4.89
CA ALA A 193 6.80 -1.70 4.93
C ALA A 193 7.60 -1.75 3.60
N ALA A 194 7.77 -2.93 3.01
CA ALA A 194 8.50 -3.11 1.75
C ALA A 194 7.79 -2.42 0.57
N LEU A 195 6.46 -2.42 0.57
CA LEU A 195 5.64 -1.78 -0.47
C LEU A 195 5.34 -0.30 -0.17
N GLY A 196 5.82 0.24 0.94
CA GLY A 196 5.54 1.62 1.35
C GLY A 196 4.05 1.89 1.55
N LEU A 197 3.29 0.89 2.01
CA LEU A 197 1.86 0.99 2.24
C LEU A 197 1.62 1.67 3.58
N ALA A 198 1.01 2.85 3.54
CA ALA A 198 0.39 3.43 4.71
C ALA A 198 -0.78 2.53 5.13
N ALA A 199 -1.04 2.43 6.44
CA ALA A 199 -2.36 1.99 6.86
C ALA A 199 -3.38 2.92 6.19
N ALA A 200 -4.50 2.38 5.70
CA ALA A 200 -5.70 3.18 5.43
C ALA A 200 -5.88 4.19 6.59
N GLU A 201 -6.36 5.41 6.29
CA GLU A 201 -6.58 6.48 7.26
C GLU A 201 -6.77 5.90 8.66
N ASP A 202 -5.80 6.20 9.50
CA ASP A 202 -5.67 5.65 10.83
C ASP A 202 -6.80 6.25 11.68
N ASP A 203 -8.03 5.73 11.52
CA ASP A 203 -9.12 5.94 12.47
C ASP A 203 -8.78 5.31 13.83
N ASP A 204 -7.77 4.42 13.87
CA ASP A 204 -7.18 3.90 15.12
C ASP A 204 -6.17 4.91 15.72
N GLY A 205 -5.84 5.94 14.94
CA GLY A 205 -5.01 7.12 15.24
C GLY A 205 -5.80 8.32 15.75
N ARG A 206 -7.09 8.16 16.12
CA ARG A 206 -7.64 8.91 17.27
C ARG A 206 -6.97 8.42 18.56
N ARG A 207 -5.65 8.51 18.63
CA ARG A 207 -4.88 8.44 19.87
C ARG A 207 -4.60 9.84 20.36
N GLY A 208 -5.22 10.16 21.49
CA GLY A 208 -4.60 10.99 22.52
C GLY A 208 -4.59 12.49 22.23
N GLY A 209 -5.76 13.13 22.29
CA GLY A 209 -5.81 14.59 22.25
C GLY A 209 -7.17 15.23 22.02
N THR A 210 -8.30 14.53 22.22
CA THR A 210 -9.62 15.16 22.40
C THR A 210 -10.42 14.28 23.33
N ASP A 211 -11.03 14.90 24.34
CA ASP A 211 -11.88 14.32 25.37
C ASP A 211 -13.15 13.66 24.79
N ASP A 212 -13.00 12.49 24.16
CA ASP A 212 -14.13 11.77 23.54
C ASP A 212 -14.08 10.26 23.85
N ALA A 213 -13.80 9.94 25.13
CA ALA A 213 -14.49 8.82 25.74
C ALA A 213 -15.92 9.31 25.95
N GLY A 214 -16.76 9.09 24.94
CA GLY A 214 -18.10 9.64 24.88
C GLY A 214 -18.86 9.54 26.20
N ASN A 215 -19.85 10.41 26.31
CA ASN A 215 -20.86 10.46 27.34
C ASN A 215 -21.29 9.05 27.81
N ILE A 216 -21.55 8.91 29.12
CA ILE A 216 -22.09 7.67 29.69
C ILE A 216 -23.33 7.21 28.91
N SER A 217 -23.54 5.90 28.82
CA SER A 217 -24.75 5.38 28.18
C SER A 217 -26.01 5.80 28.94
N GLU A 218 -27.18 5.77 28.27
CA GLU A 218 -28.45 6.10 28.94
C GLU A 218 -28.76 5.17 30.13
N GLU A 219 -28.31 3.91 30.06
CA GLU A 219 -28.43 2.94 31.15
C GLU A 219 -27.54 3.32 32.37
N GLN A 220 -26.33 3.80 32.10
CA GLN A 220 -25.42 4.33 33.13
C GLN A 220 -25.97 5.63 33.73
N ALA A 221 -26.54 6.52 32.92
CA ALA A 221 -27.18 7.74 33.38
C ALA A 221 -28.39 7.45 34.27
N ALA A 222 -29.22 6.46 33.91
CA ALA A 222 -30.34 6.00 34.71
C ALA A 222 -29.87 5.47 36.08
N THR A 223 -28.77 4.71 36.12
CA THR A 223 -28.17 4.20 37.36
C THR A 223 -27.72 5.34 38.27
N ILE A 224 -27.06 6.37 37.72
CA ILE A 224 -26.62 7.54 38.50
C ILE A 224 -27.82 8.33 39.02
N ARG A 225 -28.86 8.54 38.21
CA ARG A 225 -30.08 9.24 38.65
C ARG A 225 -30.77 8.53 39.81
N ALA A 226 -30.88 7.20 39.76
CA ALA A 226 -31.44 6.41 40.85
C ALA A 226 -30.62 6.59 42.15
N LEU A 227 -29.29 6.55 42.08
CA LEU A 227 -28.43 6.75 43.24
C LEU A 227 -28.48 8.20 43.78
N ILE A 228 -28.64 9.20 42.90
CA ILE A 228 -28.83 10.60 43.31
C ILE A 228 -30.12 10.75 44.11
N GLU A 229 -31.21 10.16 43.64
CA GLU A 229 -32.51 10.15 44.34
C GLU A 229 -32.42 9.44 45.69
N GLU A 230 -31.86 8.22 45.73
CA GLU A 230 -31.70 7.44 46.95
C GLU A 230 -30.79 8.10 48.01
N THR A 231 -29.82 8.91 47.58
CA THR A 231 -28.89 9.59 48.49
C THR A 231 -29.31 11.01 48.86
N GLY A 232 -30.46 11.48 48.35
CA GLY A 232 -30.92 12.86 48.48
C GLY A 232 -29.86 13.87 47.99
N THR A 233 -29.11 13.51 46.94
CA THR A 233 -28.10 14.40 46.36
C THR A 233 -28.79 15.42 45.47
N ASP A 234 -28.46 16.70 45.64
CA ASP A 234 -28.98 17.75 44.76
C ASP A 234 -28.36 17.60 43.36
N ILE A 235 -29.22 17.40 42.36
CA ILE A 235 -28.78 17.12 40.98
C ILE A 235 -28.14 18.33 40.30
N GLN A 236 -28.59 19.55 40.61
CA GLN A 236 -28.04 20.77 40.02
C GLN A 236 -26.62 20.99 40.54
N HIS A 237 -26.43 20.92 41.85
CA HIS A 237 -25.12 21.03 42.48
C HIS A 237 -24.18 19.89 42.06
N PHE A 238 -24.70 18.68 41.87
CA PHE A 238 -23.93 17.55 41.34
C PHE A 238 -23.41 17.84 39.92
N CYS A 239 -24.28 18.31 39.01
CA CYS A 239 -23.90 18.67 37.64
C CYS A 239 -22.88 19.81 37.61
N GLU A 240 -23.06 20.84 38.45
CA GLU A 240 -22.09 21.95 38.61
C GLU A 240 -20.70 21.46 39.05
N LEU A 241 -20.66 20.58 40.06
CA LEU A 241 -19.41 20.02 40.58
C LEU A 241 -18.67 19.19 39.52
N MET A 242 -19.43 18.44 38.71
CA MET A 242 -18.90 17.61 37.64
C MET A 242 -18.63 18.39 36.35
N LYS A 243 -19.06 19.66 36.29
CA LYS A 243 -18.94 20.57 35.13
C LYS A 243 -19.63 20.03 33.87
N VAL A 244 -20.85 19.52 34.02
CA VAL A 244 -21.71 19.01 32.94
C VAL A 244 -23.09 19.67 33.00
N GLU A 245 -23.79 19.83 31.87
CA GLU A 245 -25.14 20.42 31.89
C GLU A 245 -26.18 19.41 32.39
N SER A 246 -25.94 18.13 32.16
CA SER A 246 -26.85 17.05 32.55
C SER A 246 -26.10 15.74 32.87
N VAL A 247 -26.74 14.82 33.61
CA VAL A 247 -26.14 13.53 33.99
C VAL A 247 -25.68 12.70 32.77
N PRO A 248 -26.42 12.61 31.65
CA PRO A 248 -25.95 11.93 30.46
C PRO A 248 -24.66 12.51 29.89
N GLU A 249 -24.30 13.76 30.18
CA GLU A 249 -23.08 14.40 29.68
C GLU A 249 -21.81 14.07 30.45
N LEU A 250 -21.92 13.27 31.51
CA LEU A 250 -20.76 12.74 32.19
C LEU A 250 -19.93 11.90 31.22
N ALA A 251 -18.63 12.16 31.15
CA ALA A 251 -17.72 11.32 30.39
C ALA A 251 -17.73 9.88 30.94
N ALA A 252 -17.72 8.86 30.07
CA ALA A 252 -17.74 7.46 30.50
C ALA A 252 -16.58 7.11 31.47
N SER A 253 -15.45 7.82 31.36
CA SER A 253 -14.30 7.69 32.27
C SER A 253 -14.60 8.09 33.72
N GLN A 254 -15.64 8.89 33.96
CA GLN A 254 -16.03 9.37 35.28
C GLN A 254 -17.05 8.45 35.97
N TYR A 255 -17.69 7.55 35.24
CA TYR A 255 -18.78 6.70 35.73
C TYR A 255 -18.42 5.95 37.02
N ASP A 256 -17.32 5.18 37.02
CA ASP A 256 -16.92 4.37 38.17
C ASP A 256 -16.61 5.21 39.40
N ARG A 257 -16.08 6.42 39.22
CA ARG A 257 -15.78 7.35 40.31
C ARG A 257 -17.07 7.89 40.92
N VAL A 258 -18.03 8.30 40.08
CA VAL A 258 -19.33 8.81 40.51
C VAL A 258 -20.11 7.74 41.27
N ILE A 259 -20.19 6.53 40.73
CA ILE A 259 -20.87 5.40 41.39
C ILE A 259 -20.26 5.12 42.77
N LYS A 260 -18.92 5.00 42.86
CA LYS A 260 -18.24 4.78 44.15
C LYS A 260 -18.55 5.86 45.18
N SER A 261 -18.61 7.12 44.75
CA SER A 261 -18.90 8.26 45.62
C SER A 261 -20.35 8.23 46.13
N LEU A 262 -21.32 8.00 45.23
CA LEU A 262 -22.73 7.95 45.59
C LEU A 262 -23.04 6.73 46.46
N GLU A 263 -22.47 5.56 46.16
CA GLU A 263 -22.57 4.36 47.00
C GLU A 263 -21.96 4.57 48.39
N ALA A 264 -20.83 5.27 48.49
CA ALA A 264 -20.24 5.62 49.78
C ALA A 264 -21.13 6.58 50.58
N LYS A 265 -21.84 7.49 49.92
CA LYS A 265 -22.83 8.37 50.55
C LYS A 265 -24.09 7.60 50.96
N LYS A 266 -24.59 6.69 50.11
CA LYS A 266 -25.75 5.81 50.40
C LYS A 266 -25.53 5.04 51.70
N ARG A 267 -24.34 4.45 51.89
CA ARG A 267 -23.96 3.78 53.14
C ARG A 267 -23.84 4.68 54.38
N ARG A 268 -23.78 6.00 54.22
CA ARG A 268 -23.71 6.97 55.32
C ARG A 268 -25.07 7.60 55.65
N VAL A 269 -26.01 7.55 54.71
CA VAL A 269 -27.36 8.13 54.82
C VAL A 269 -28.41 7.06 55.16
N ALA A 270 -28.15 5.80 54.83
CA ALA A 270 -28.88 4.62 55.32
C ALA A 270 -28.50 4.29 56.77
#